data_AF-A0A6A4HY07-F1
#
_entry.id   AF-A0A6A4HY07-F1
#
_cell.length_a   1.000
_cell.length_b   1.000
_cell.length_c   1.000
_cell.angle_alpha   90.00
_cell.angle_beta   90.00
_cell.angle_gamma   90.00
#
_symmetry.space_group_name_H-M   'P 1'
#
loop_
_entity.id
_entity.type
_entity.pdbx_description
1 polymer ?
#
loop_
_entity_poly.entity_id
_entity_poly.type
_entity_poly.pdbx_seq_one_letter_code
_entity_poly.pdbx_strand_id
1 'polypeptide(L)'
;MHNYPSSGDPLVETATYEDCIQHLSWETRSRSPFISTTFSFAWAFWDALRRFETGVKHDVEIAVIGCRISFWKSGYDFTVIAKKRHPHHWRWCRFAQESQSVLIHGSVPRSAVLASIPLRDVIQNLPSYFLKTPSSFQNNRPFVDPSLDLLLAWDFTNRKHTNFRRFCQEMGDRYTRMPYQKRVREIAIGSVRLALILLNPWFHRTVEDGDVQSAVGRIRDLSALVAHWPQQPGSRDFPEMASLMKALIQLLAEEVRGSNTRTRQTVAGEVLRLQQILPLFRRSPYPRLIHRIQ
;
A
#
# COMPACT_ATOMS: atom_id res chain seq x y z
N MET A 1 0.89 -39.37 38.46
CA MET A 1 1.91 -38.93 37.48
C MET A 1 1.38 -39.23 36.09
N HIS A 2 0.73 -38.26 35.46
CA HIS A 2 0.31 -38.35 34.06
C HIS A 2 1.22 -37.45 33.23
N ASN A 3 2.00 -38.06 32.35
CA ASN A 3 2.81 -37.36 31.36
C ASN A 3 1.89 -36.77 30.30
N TYR A 4 1.77 -35.45 30.28
CA TYR A 4 1.30 -34.74 29.11
C TYR A 4 2.40 -34.79 28.04
N PRO A 5 2.09 -35.17 26.79
CA PRO A 5 3.03 -34.99 25.70
C PRO A 5 3.25 -33.49 25.50
N SER A 6 4.52 -33.09 25.46
CA SER A 6 4.98 -31.74 25.15
C SER A 6 4.54 -31.34 23.73
N SER A 7 3.41 -30.66 23.62
CA SER A 7 2.95 -30.04 22.38
C SER A 7 3.76 -28.77 22.11
N GLY A 8 4.66 -28.82 21.13
CA GLY A 8 5.41 -27.64 20.72
C GLY A 8 6.39 -27.83 19.57
N ASP A 9 6.28 -28.90 18.77
CA ASP A 9 6.93 -28.91 17.46
C ASP A 9 6.18 -27.91 16.56
N PRO A 10 6.86 -26.90 15.99
CA PRO A 10 6.23 -26.08 14.97
C PRO A 10 6.08 -26.97 13.74
N LEU A 11 4.86 -27.47 13.50
CA LEU A 11 4.45 -28.01 12.21
C LEU A 11 4.55 -26.89 11.16
N VAL A 12 5.76 -26.51 10.78
CA VAL A 12 6.01 -25.87 9.49
C VAL A 12 5.92 -27.00 8.50
N GLU A 13 4.70 -27.34 8.09
CA GLU A 13 4.46 -28.10 6.88
C GLU A 13 5.31 -27.45 5.78
N THR A 14 6.36 -28.16 5.38
CA THR A 14 7.34 -27.66 4.43
C THR A 14 6.66 -27.62 3.07
N ALA A 15 6.21 -26.43 2.68
CA ALA A 15 5.52 -26.25 1.42
C ALA A 15 6.35 -26.79 0.25
N THR A 16 5.70 -27.58 -0.61
CA THR A 16 6.36 -28.34 -1.66
C THR A 16 6.32 -27.59 -2.99
N TYR A 17 7.10 -28.10 -3.96
CA TYR A 17 7.03 -27.61 -5.34
C TYR A 17 5.62 -27.76 -5.92
N GLU A 18 4.95 -28.88 -5.61
CA GLU A 18 3.61 -29.20 -6.11
C GLU A 18 2.58 -28.20 -5.61
N ASP A 19 2.65 -27.83 -4.32
CA ASP A 19 1.76 -26.81 -3.74
C ASP A 19 1.91 -25.46 -4.44
N CYS A 20 3.14 -25.12 -4.85
CA CYS A 20 3.42 -23.88 -5.58
C CYS A 20 2.84 -23.93 -7.01
N ILE A 21 2.94 -25.07 -7.68
CA ILE A 21 2.33 -25.28 -9.00
C ILE A 21 0.81 -25.22 -8.91
N GLN A 22 0.23 -25.87 -7.90
CA GLN A 22 -1.20 -25.82 -7.62
C GLN A 22 -1.66 -24.38 -7.34
N HIS A 23 -0.85 -23.56 -6.67
CA HIS A 23 -1.17 -22.15 -6.44
C HIS A 23 -1.13 -21.29 -7.70
N LEU A 24 -0.22 -21.58 -8.63
CA LEU A 24 -0.08 -20.84 -9.89
C LEU A 24 -1.19 -21.11 -10.90
N SER A 25 -1.78 -22.31 -10.86
CA SER A 25 -2.91 -22.64 -11.71
C SER A 25 -4.18 -21.95 -11.21
N TRP A 26 -4.85 -21.21 -12.08
CA TRP A 26 -6.06 -20.45 -11.74
C TRP A 26 -7.21 -21.36 -11.26
N GLU A 27 -7.24 -22.62 -11.72
CA GLU A 27 -8.27 -23.62 -11.38
C GLU A 27 -8.10 -24.15 -9.95
N THR A 28 -6.87 -24.22 -9.47
CA THR A 28 -6.53 -24.85 -8.18
C THR A 28 -6.04 -23.86 -7.12
N ARG A 29 -5.82 -22.60 -7.49
CA ARG A 29 -5.34 -21.52 -6.62
C ARG A 29 -6.17 -21.31 -5.36
N SER A 30 -7.49 -21.53 -5.42
CA SER A 30 -8.37 -21.36 -4.25
C SER A 30 -8.15 -22.41 -3.16
N ARG A 31 -7.53 -23.56 -3.48
CA ARG A 31 -7.27 -24.65 -2.54
C ARG A 31 -5.85 -24.67 -2.01
N SER A 32 -4.96 -23.87 -2.60
CA SER A 32 -3.56 -23.84 -2.19
C SER A 32 -3.38 -23.15 -0.83
N PRO A 33 -2.37 -23.54 -0.04
CA PRO A 33 -2.10 -22.95 1.27
C PRO A 33 -1.39 -21.59 1.18
N PHE A 34 -1.24 -21.01 -0.02
CA PHE A 34 -0.43 -19.81 -0.24
C PHE A 34 -1.27 -18.56 -0.47
N ILE A 35 -0.73 -17.43 -0.03
CA ILE A 35 -1.18 -16.07 -0.34
C ILE A 35 -0.19 -15.47 -1.34
N SER A 36 -0.70 -15.00 -2.48
CA SER A 36 0.12 -14.34 -3.48
C SER A 36 0.40 -12.89 -3.09
N THR A 37 1.67 -12.51 -3.05
CA THR A 37 2.13 -11.14 -2.87
C THR A 37 3.19 -10.80 -3.93
N THR A 38 3.64 -9.56 -3.96
CA THR A 38 4.61 -9.07 -4.95
C THR A 38 5.53 -8.02 -4.33
N PHE A 39 6.79 -7.99 -4.75
CA PHE A 39 7.71 -6.88 -4.47
C PHE A 39 7.56 -5.69 -5.44
N SER A 40 6.82 -5.88 -6.54
CA SER A 40 6.63 -4.88 -7.58
C SER A 40 5.38 -4.05 -7.32
N PHE A 41 5.57 -2.78 -6.94
CA PHE A 41 4.47 -1.83 -6.81
C PHE A 41 3.69 -1.68 -8.12
N ALA A 42 4.39 -1.56 -9.25
CA ALA A 42 3.77 -1.43 -10.56
C ALA A 42 2.86 -2.62 -10.89
N TRP A 43 3.29 -3.83 -10.52
CA TRP A 43 2.47 -5.03 -10.70
C TRP A 43 1.24 -5.03 -9.77
N ALA A 44 1.43 -4.74 -8.47
CA ALA A 44 0.35 -4.66 -7.51
C ALA A 44 -0.73 -3.66 -7.96
N PHE A 45 -0.30 -2.48 -8.41
CA PHE A 45 -1.17 -1.44 -8.92
C PHE A 45 -1.90 -1.86 -10.20
N TRP A 46 -1.19 -2.42 -11.18
CA TRP A 46 -1.80 -2.91 -12.41
C TRP A 46 -2.84 -4.03 -12.17
N ASP A 47 -2.52 -5.00 -11.30
CA ASP A 47 -3.47 -6.08 -10.97
C ASP A 47 -4.68 -5.56 -10.19
N ALA A 48 -4.49 -4.57 -9.30
CA ALA A 48 -5.58 -3.92 -8.58
C ALA A 48 -6.54 -3.20 -9.54
N LEU A 49 -6.01 -2.42 -10.49
CA LEU A 49 -6.80 -1.77 -11.54
C LEU A 49 -7.55 -2.78 -12.39
N ARG A 50 -6.86 -3.82 -12.86
CA ARG A 50 -7.47 -4.90 -13.67
C ARG A 50 -8.63 -5.55 -12.93
N ARG A 51 -8.49 -5.82 -11.63
CA ARG A 51 -9.54 -6.43 -10.79
C ARG A 51 -10.73 -5.49 -10.61
N PHE A 52 -10.47 -4.22 -10.34
CA PHE A 52 -11.50 -3.20 -10.20
C PHE A 52 -12.38 -3.15 -11.46
N GLU A 53 -11.76 -3.09 -12.63
CA GLU A 53 -12.45 -2.99 -13.93
C GLU A 53 -13.18 -4.28 -14.33
N THR A 54 -12.70 -5.45 -13.89
CA THR A 54 -13.42 -6.72 -14.13
C THR A 54 -14.68 -6.90 -13.29
N GLY A 55 -15.07 -5.90 -12.47
CA GLY A 55 -16.33 -5.90 -11.75
C GLY A 55 -16.32 -6.83 -10.53
N VAL A 56 -15.18 -6.93 -9.83
CA VAL A 56 -15.19 -7.52 -8.48
C VAL A 56 -16.14 -6.67 -7.64
N LYS A 57 -17.19 -7.27 -7.07
CA LYS A 57 -18.28 -6.60 -6.32
C LYS A 57 -17.82 -5.85 -5.05
N HIS A 58 -16.52 -5.76 -4.81
CA HIS A 58 -15.92 -5.26 -3.58
C HIS A 58 -14.86 -4.22 -3.91
N ASP A 59 -14.68 -3.27 -2.99
CA ASP A 59 -13.58 -2.32 -3.05
C ASP A 59 -12.24 -3.05 -3.08
N VAL A 60 -11.36 -2.61 -3.96
CA VAL A 60 -10.00 -3.16 -4.11
C VAL A 60 -9.06 -2.31 -3.25
N GLU A 61 -8.29 -2.98 -2.39
CA GLU A 61 -7.25 -2.34 -1.58
C GLU A 61 -5.86 -2.88 -1.92
N ILE A 62 -4.84 -2.07 -1.68
CA ILE A 62 -3.43 -2.46 -1.74
C ILE A 62 -2.91 -2.52 -0.30
N ALA A 63 -2.56 -3.72 0.16
CA ALA A 63 -1.95 -3.95 1.46
C ALA A 63 -0.42 -3.93 1.37
N VAL A 64 0.23 -3.12 2.20
CA VAL A 64 1.70 -3.08 2.33
C VAL A 64 2.12 -3.94 3.52
N ILE A 65 2.83 -5.02 3.23
CA ILE A 65 3.27 -6.00 4.22
C ILE A 65 4.75 -5.77 4.53
N GLY A 66 5.07 -5.58 5.81
CA GLY A 66 6.43 -5.36 6.28
C GLY A 66 7.23 -6.66 6.31
N CYS A 67 8.39 -6.66 5.65
CA CYS A 67 9.31 -7.78 5.71
C CYS A 67 10.17 -7.77 6.98
N ARG A 68 9.71 -8.36 8.09
CA ARG A 68 10.63 -8.70 9.19
C ARG A 68 11.20 -10.09 8.97
N ILE A 69 12.52 -10.20 8.88
CA ILE A 69 13.29 -11.42 8.57
C ILE A 69 12.81 -12.68 9.34
N SER A 70 12.29 -12.52 10.56
CA SER A 70 11.77 -13.64 11.36
C SER A 70 10.46 -14.26 10.83
N PHE A 71 9.61 -13.51 10.11
CA PHE A 71 8.36 -14.02 9.54
C PHE A 71 8.56 -14.74 8.19
N TRP A 72 9.66 -14.47 7.49
CA TRP A 72 9.90 -14.97 6.13
C TRP A 72 10.70 -16.27 6.08
N LYS A 73 10.95 -16.91 7.23
CA LYS A 73 11.51 -18.27 7.27
C LYS A 73 10.61 -19.30 6.55
N SER A 74 9.36 -18.95 6.24
CA SER A 74 8.40 -19.73 5.43
C SER A 74 8.00 -19.05 4.10
N GLY A 75 8.58 -17.89 3.78
CA GLY A 75 8.29 -17.17 2.54
C GLY A 75 9.10 -17.74 1.39
N TYR A 76 8.43 -18.38 0.43
CA TYR A 76 9.09 -18.95 -0.73
C TYR A 76 9.23 -17.86 -1.79
N ASP A 77 10.45 -17.37 -1.96
CA ASP A 77 10.78 -16.64 -3.17
C ASP A 77 10.72 -17.63 -4.35
N PHE A 78 9.92 -17.29 -5.36
CA PHE A 78 9.76 -18.11 -6.57
C PHE A 78 11.10 -18.38 -7.27
N THR A 79 12.11 -17.54 -7.04
CA THR A 79 13.48 -17.76 -7.52
C THR A 79 14.11 -19.07 -7.02
N VAL A 80 13.70 -19.56 -5.84
CA VAL A 80 14.16 -20.84 -5.27
C VAL A 80 13.45 -22.01 -5.93
N ILE A 81 12.14 -21.88 -6.21
CA ILE A 81 11.32 -22.88 -6.91
C ILE A 81 11.73 -22.99 -8.39
N ALA A 82 12.16 -21.87 -8.99
CA ALA A 82 12.64 -21.78 -10.37
C ALA A 82 13.94 -22.56 -10.64
N LYS A 83 14.60 -23.12 -9.62
CA LYS A 83 15.73 -24.03 -9.78
C LYS A 83 15.31 -25.46 -10.13
N LYS A 84 14.08 -25.88 -9.75
CA LYS A 84 13.48 -27.17 -10.13
C LYS A 84 12.65 -27.03 -11.41
N ARG A 85 13.29 -26.64 -12.50
CA ARG A 85 12.63 -26.29 -13.77
C ARG A 85 11.99 -27.53 -14.42
N HIS A 86 10.66 -27.63 -14.38
CA HIS A 86 9.95 -28.48 -15.34
C HIS A 86 9.71 -27.70 -16.64
N PRO A 87 9.99 -28.27 -17.84
CA PRO A 87 9.85 -27.57 -19.12
C PRO A 87 8.45 -26.98 -19.36
N HIS A 88 7.40 -27.62 -18.85
CA HIS A 88 6.02 -27.15 -19.05
C HIS A 88 5.62 -25.94 -18.19
N HIS A 89 6.43 -25.58 -17.17
CA HIS A 89 6.08 -24.54 -16.19
C HIS A 89 6.70 -23.17 -16.52
N TRP A 90 7.31 -23.02 -17.70
CA TRP A 90 8.02 -21.80 -18.10
C TRP A 90 7.15 -20.54 -18.08
N ARG A 91 5.84 -20.67 -18.40
CA ARG A 91 4.88 -19.56 -18.39
C ARG A 91 4.71 -18.99 -16.98
N TRP A 92 4.63 -19.86 -15.98
CA TRP A 92 4.50 -19.44 -14.59
C TRP A 92 5.79 -18.85 -14.04
N CYS A 93 6.95 -19.40 -14.42
CA CYS A 93 8.24 -18.80 -14.08
C CYS A 93 8.37 -17.38 -14.66
N ARG A 94 7.98 -17.19 -15.93
CA ARG A 94 7.98 -15.86 -16.56
C ARG A 94 7.04 -14.91 -15.81
N PHE A 95 5.82 -15.35 -15.53
CA PHE A 95 4.84 -14.58 -14.76
C PHE A 95 5.41 -14.17 -13.40
N ALA A 96 5.95 -15.12 -12.62
CA ALA A 96 6.50 -14.87 -11.31
C ALA A 96 7.70 -13.90 -11.34
N GLN A 97 8.54 -13.96 -12.38
CA GLN A 97 9.64 -13.02 -12.58
C GLN A 97 9.14 -11.61 -12.92
N GLU A 98 8.22 -11.50 -13.89
CA GLU A 98 7.64 -10.21 -14.31
C GLU A 98 6.88 -9.54 -13.17
N SER A 99 6.13 -10.32 -12.40
CA SER A 99 5.36 -9.85 -11.27
C SER A 99 6.17 -9.73 -9.99
N GLN A 100 7.44 -10.16 -9.97
CA GLN A 100 8.23 -10.34 -8.73
C GLN A 100 7.38 -11.04 -7.64
N SER A 101 6.72 -12.13 -8.01
CA SER A 101 5.77 -12.85 -7.15
C SER A 101 6.48 -13.45 -5.95
N VAL A 102 5.84 -13.31 -4.80
CA VAL A 102 6.26 -13.94 -3.56
C VAL A 102 5.07 -14.71 -3.00
N LEU A 103 5.30 -15.94 -2.54
CA LEU A 103 4.26 -16.73 -1.90
C LEU A 103 4.48 -16.75 -0.40
N ILE A 104 3.43 -16.38 0.33
CA ILE A 104 3.39 -16.48 1.79
C ILE A 104 2.58 -17.72 2.13
N HIS A 105 3.17 -18.67 2.86
CA HIS A 105 2.48 -19.86 3.31
C HIS A 105 1.56 -19.55 4.50
N GLY A 106 0.33 -20.05 4.47
CA GLY A 106 -0.65 -19.94 5.54
C GLY A 106 -1.31 -18.58 5.62
N SER A 107 -0.97 -17.78 6.64
CA SER A 107 -1.64 -16.51 6.94
C SER A 107 -0.66 -15.36 7.17
N VAL A 108 -1.09 -14.14 6.85
CA VAL A 108 -0.34 -12.92 7.14
C VAL A 108 -0.81 -12.38 8.50
N PRO A 109 0.05 -12.33 9.54
CA PRO A 109 -0.35 -11.79 10.82
C PRO A 109 -0.65 -10.30 10.70
N ARG A 110 -1.69 -9.82 11.40
CA ARG A 110 -2.11 -8.41 11.35
C ARG A 110 -0.98 -7.43 11.69
N SER A 111 -0.07 -7.82 12.57
CA SER A 111 1.10 -7.02 12.96
C SER A 111 2.14 -6.86 11.85
N ALA A 112 2.12 -7.70 10.81
CA ALA A 112 2.98 -7.56 9.64
C ALA A 112 2.38 -6.63 8.57
N VAL A 113 1.07 -6.39 8.59
CA VAL A 113 0.41 -5.45 7.68
C VAL A 113 0.66 -4.03 8.20
N LEU A 114 1.46 -3.26 7.46
CA LEU A 114 1.78 -1.88 7.82
C LEU A 114 0.57 -0.98 7.54
N ALA A 115 -0.01 -1.11 6.35
CA ALA A 115 -1.18 -0.36 5.94
C ALA A 115 -1.97 -1.12 4.88
N SER A 116 -3.26 -0.79 4.76
CA SER A 116 -4.14 -1.19 3.64
C SER A 116 -4.83 0.06 3.14
N ILE A 117 -4.81 0.28 1.83
CA ILE A 117 -5.22 1.54 1.21
C ILE A 117 -6.17 1.25 0.06
N PRO A 118 -7.36 1.88 0.03
CA PRO A 118 -8.26 1.81 -1.10
C PRO A 118 -7.59 2.25 -2.40
N LEU A 119 -7.83 1.50 -3.48
CA LEU A 119 -7.28 1.81 -4.80
C LEU A 119 -7.69 3.21 -5.27
N ARG A 120 -8.87 3.69 -4.89
CA ARG A 120 -9.36 5.04 -5.19
C ARG A 120 -8.42 6.13 -4.65
N ASP A 121 -7.94 5.97 -3.42
CA ASP A 121 -7.02 6.91 -2.77
C ASP A 121 -5.65 6.89 -3.46
N VAL A 122 -5.21 5.71 -3.91
CA VAL A 122 -3.97 5.59 -4.70
C VAL A 122 -4.10 6.34 -6.03
N ILE A 123 -5.22 6.18 -6.74
CA ILE A 123 -5.43 6.76 -8.08
C ILE A 123 -5.40 8.29 -8.07
N GLN A 124 -6.06 8.91 -7.09
CA GLN A 124 -6.08 10.37 -6.94
C GLN A 124 -4.68 10.98 -6.74
N ASN A 125 -3.71 10.13 -6.41
CA ASN A 125 -2.36 10.54 -6.07
C ASN A 125 -1.29 10.00 -6.99
N LEU A 126 -1.68 9.35 -8.08
CA LEU A 126 -0.74 8.92 -9.10
C LEU A 126 -0.02 10.11 -9.76
N PRO A 127 1.21 9.87 -10.24
CA PRO A 127 1.88 10.80 -11.12
C PRO A 127 1.04 11.20 -12.34
N SER A 128 1.22 12.42 -12.83
CA SER A 128 0.32 12.96 -13.88
C SER A 128 0.35 12.19 -15.20
N TYR A 129 1.40 11.40 -15.48
CA TYR A 129 1.48 10.56 -16.68
C TYR A 129 0.59 9.30 -16.62
N PHE A 130 0.03 8.97 -15.46
CA PHE A 130 -1.05 7.96 -15.31
C PHE A 130 -2.43 8.52 -15.56
N LEU A 131 -2.56 9.85 -15.65
CA LEU A 131 -3.85 10.51 -15.72
C LEU A 131 -4.10 11.00 -17.14
N LYS A 132 -5.38 11.03 -17.55
CA LYS A 132 -5.78 11.66 -18.82
C LYS A 132 -5.52 13.17 -18.75
N THR A 133 -4.91 13.72 -19.79
CA THR A 133 -4.66 15.17 -19.91
C THR A 133 -6.00 15.92 -19.90
N PRO A 134 -6.13 17.05 -19.19
CA PRO A 134 -7.39 17.77 -19.03
C PRO A 134 -8.09 18.20 -20.34
N SER A 135 -7.35 18.32 -21.45
CA SER A 135 -7.91 18.59 -22.78
C SER A 135 -8.89 17.51 -23.29
N SER A 136 -8.91 16.32 -22.67
CA SER A 136 -9.85 15.25 -23.00
C SER A 136 -11.28 15.48 -22.47
N PHE A 137 -11.47 16.40 -21.50
CA PHE A 137 -12.75 16.58 -20.79
C PHE A 137 -13.66 17.67 -21.39
N GLN A 138 -13.43 18.09 -22.64
CA GLN A 138 -14.18 19.19 -23.27
C GLN A 138 -15.67 18.93 -23.55
N ASN A 139 -16.25 17.81 -23.11
CA ASN A 139 -17.67 17.53 -23.31
C ASN A 139 -18.48 17.70 -22.02
N ASN A 140 -19.14 18.86 -21.90
CA ASN A 140 -20.25 19.25 -21.01
C ASN A 140 -21.01 18.11 -20.29
N ARG A 141 -20.39 17.44 -19.32
CA ARG A 141 -21.10 16.56 -18.39
C ARG A 141 -21.05 17.17 -16.99
N PRO A 142 -22.18 17.20 -16.27
CA PRO A 142 -22.20 17.67 -14.89
C PRO A 142 -21.27 16.83 -14.03
N PHE A 143 -20.72 17.46 -12.99
CA PHE A 143 -19.70 16.99 -12.06
C PHE A 143 -20.21 15.81 -11.20
N VAL A 144 -20.55 14.70 -11.84
CA VAL A 144 -20.82 13.42 -11.18
C VAL A 144 -19.47 12.72 -11.05
N ASP A 145 -19.21 12.21 -9.85
CA ASP A 145 -17.98 11.53 -9.44
C ASP A 145 -17.37 10.71 -10.61
N PRO A 146 -16.25 11.16 -11.20
CA PRO A 146 -15.75 10.57 -12.44
C PRO A 146 -15.41 9.11 -12.17
N SER A 147 -15.98 8.19 -12.95
CA SER A 147 -15.56 6.80 -12.95
C SER A 147 -14.05 6.72 -13.15
N LEU A 148 -13.39 5.72 -12.54
CA LEU A 148 -11.91 5.61 -12.61
C LEU A 148 -11.40 5.56 -14.06
N ASP A 149 -12.20 5.02 -14.98
CA ASP A 149 -12.01 5.06 -16.43
C ASP A 149 -11.78 6.47 -16.99
N LEU A 150 -12.44 7.49 -16.42
CA LEU A 150 -12.30 8.87 -16.87
C LEU A 150 -11.00 9.51 -16.37
N LEU A 151 -10.44 9.02 -15.27
CA LEU A 151 -9.21 9.57 -14.68
C LEU A 151 -7.96 8.93 -15.28
N LEU A 152 -7.98 7.62 -15.52
CA LEU A 152 -6.79 6.87 -15.90
C LEU A 152 -6.49 6.96 -17.40
N ALA A 153 -5.21 7.13 -17.68
CA ALA A 153 -4.58 7.13 -19.00
C ALA A 153 -4.75 5.80 -19.74
N TRP A 154 -4.69 4.69 -19.00
CA TRP A 154 -4.73 3.34 -19.51
C TRP A 154 -6.17 2.84 -19.65
N ASP A 155 -6.46 2.19 -20.78
CA ASP A 155 -7.79 1.65 -21.08
C ASP A 155 -7.86 0.14 -20.79
N PHE A 156 -8.70 -0.24 -19.82
CA PHE A 156 -8.95 -1.65 -19.46
C PHE A 156 -10.12 -2.29 -20.22
N THR A 157 -10.89 -1.52 -21.00
CA THR A 157 -12.05 -2.04 -21.74
C THR A 157 -11.64 -3.04 -22.82
N ASN A 158 -10.42 -2.90 -23.36
CA ASN A 158 -9.90 -3.81 -24.36
C ASN A 158 -9.12 -4.98 -23.75
N ARG A 159 -9.84 -6.07 -23.43
CA ARG A 159 -9.28 -7.32 -22.88
C ARG A 159 -8.15 -7.95 -23.71
N LYS A 160 -8.07 -7.69 -25.02
CA LYS A 160 -6.98 -8.19 -25.88
C LYS A 160 -5.67 -7.45 -25.64
N HIS A 161 -5.69 -6.33 -24.92
CA HIS A 161 -4.55 -5.44 -24.72
C HIS A 161 -4.13 -5.27 -23.26
N THR A 162 -4.82 -5.92 -22.32
CA THR A 162 -4.49 -5.94 -20.88
C THR A 162 -3.29 -6.86 -20.61
N ASN A 163 -2.10 -6.46 -21.08
CA ASN A 163 -0.83 -7.08 -20.73
C ASN A 163 0.00 -6.09 -19.90
N PHE A 164 0.52 -6.55 -18.76
CA PHE A 164 1.40 -5.77 -17.89
C PHE A 164 2.60 -5.15 -18.64
N ARG A 165 3.21 -5.89 -19.57
CA ARG A 165 4.34 -5.36 -20.36
C ARG A 165 3.94 -4.15 -21.19
N ARG A 166 2.76 -4.20 -21.82
CA ARG A 166 2.24 -3.09 -22.63
C ARG A 166 1.86 -1.91 -21.75
N PHE A 167 1.27 -2.17 -20.58
CA PHE A 167 1.01 -1.14 -19.56
C PHE A 167 2.30 -0.42 -19.17
N CYS A 168 3.36 -1.15 -18.82
CA CYS A 168 4.65 -0.55 -18.48
C CYS A 168 5.26 0.24 -19.65
N GLN A 169 5.18 -0.28 -20.88
CA GLN A 169 5.65 0.43 -22.08
C GLN A 169 4.90 1.74 -22.30
N GLU A 170 3.57 1.72 -22.27
CA GLU A 170 2.77 2.92 -22.53
C GLU A 170 2.97 3.98 -21.45
N MET A 171 3.00 3.60 -20.18
CA MET A 171 3.25 4.52 -19.08
C MET A 171 4.69 5.07 -19.14
N GLY A 172 5.66 4.23 -19.54
CA GLY A 172 7.03 4.63 -19.83
C GLY A 172 7.13 5.65 -20.97
N ASP A 173 6.43 5.41 -22.09
CA ASP A 173 6.40 6.30 -23.24
C ASP A 173 5.77 7.65 -22.90
N ARG A 174 4.68 7.65 -22.13
CA ARG A 174 4.06 8.89 -21.63
C ARG A 174 5.03 9.65 -20.74
N TYR A 175 5.73 8.95 -19.86
CA TYR A 175 6.73 9.55 -18.99
C TYR A 175 7.90 10.15 -19.79
N THR A 176 8.46 9.44 -20.78
CA THR A 176 9.60 9.92 -21.57
C THR A 176 9.26 11.12 -22.45
N ARG A 177 8.01 11.26 -22.89
CA ARG A 177 7.52 12.44 -23.63
C ARG A 177 7.37 13.69 -22.77
N MET A 178 7.37 13.57 -21.44
CA MET A 178 7.26 14.74 -20.57
C MET A 178 8.54 15.58 -20.57
N PRO A 179 8.44 16.91 -20.42
CA PRO A 179 9.61 17.77 -20.23
C PRO A 179 10.46 17.31 -19.05
N TYR A 180 11.78 17.42 -19.17
CA TYR A 180 12.75 16.96 -18.16
C TYR A 180 12.43 17.46 -16.74
N GLN A 181 12.18 18.76 -16.57
CA GLN A 181 11.85 19.33 -15.26
C GLN A 181 10.60 18.70 -14.64
N LYS A 182 9.59 18.40 -15.46
CA LYS A 182 8.37 17.73 -15.01
C LYS A 182 8.66 16.29 -14.60
N ARG A 183 9.48 15.56 -15.37
CA ARG A 183 9.91 14.20 -15.04
C ARG A 183 10.61 14.12 -13.68
N VAL A 184 11.60 14.98 -13.45
CA VAL A 184 12.32 15.06 -12.16
C VAL A 184 11.36 15.35 -11.01
N ARG A 185 10.45 16.30 -11.18
CA ARG A 185 9.43 16.64 -10.17
C ARG A 185 8.50 15.47 -9.87
N GLU A 186 8.00 14.79 -10.90
CA GLU A 186 7.09 13.64 -10.76
C GLU A 186 7.78 12.45 -10.10
N ILE A 187 9.05 12.18 -10.44
CA ILE A 187 9.83 11.14 -9.76
C ILE A 187 10.06 11.51 -8.30
N ALA A 188 10.54 12.72 -8.00
CA ALA A 188 10.86 13.14 -6.64
C ALA A 188 9.61 13.19 -5.75
N ILE A 189 8.69 14.07 -6.10
CA ILE A 189 7.53 14.40 -5.28
C ILE A 189 6.46 13.32 -5.42
N GLY A 190 6.23 12.82 -6.64
CA GLY A 190 5.22 11.80 -6.90
C GLY A 190 5.53 10.51 -6.16
N SER A 191 6.79 10.04 -6.18
CA SER A 191 7.16 8.80 -5.47
C SER A 191 7.05 8.95 -3.95
N VAL A 192 7.47 10.10 -3.39
CA VAL A 192 7.31 10.39 -1.95
C VAL A 192 5.85 10.45 -1.55
N ARG A 193 5.03 11.16 -2.32
CA ARG A 193 3.58 11.27 -2.11
C ARG A 193 2.92 9.88 -2.13
N LEU A 194 3.23 9.07 -3.14
CA LEU A 194 2.66 7.73 -3.28
C LEU A 194 3.07 6.82 -2.11
N ALA A 195 4.35 6.85 -1.74
CA ALA A 195 4.85 6.08 -0.60
C ALA A 195 4.20 6.50 0.72
N LEU A 196 4.02 7.80 0.94
CA LEU A 196 3.33 8.32 2.12
C LEU A 196 1.88 7.87 2.17
N ILE A 197 1.16 7.87 1.04
CA ILE A 197 -0.22 7.38 0.99
C ILE A 197 -0.28 5.90 1.31
N LEU A 198 0.60 5.11 0.68
CA LEU A 198 0.70 3.67 0.88
C LEU A 198 1.11 3.28 2.31
N LEU A 199 1.66 4.19 3.09
CA LEU A 199 2.08 3.93 4.47
C LEU A 199 1.45 4.91 5.46
N ASN A 200 0.42 5.66 5.05
CA ASN A 200 -0.07 6.82 5.81
C ASN A 200 -0.45 6.47 7.26
N PRO A 201 -1.29 5.44 7.52
CA PRO A 201 -1.67 5.08 8.88
C PRO A 201 -0.48 4.62 9.73
N TRP A 202 0.47 3.92 9.11
CA TRP A 202 1.68 3.44 9.78
C TRP A 202 2.65 4.57 10.09
N PHE A 203 2.83 5.50 9.15
CA PHE A 203 3.73 6.64 9.25
C PHE A 203 3.30 7.57 10.38
N HIS A 204 2.03 7.99 10.40
CA HIS A 204 1.50 8.84 11.47
C HIS A 204 1.67 8.20 12.84
N ARG A 205 1.30 6.93 12.99
CA ARG A 205 1.48 6.19 14.25
C ARG A 205 2.94 6.14 14.69
N THR A 206 3.84 5.82 13.77
CA THR A 206 5.28 5.66 14.08
C THR A 206 5.93 7.00 14.45
N VAL A 207 5.52 8.09 13.80
CA VAL A 207 5.95 9.45 14.16
C VAL A 207 5.39 9.87 15.53
N GLU A 208 4.15 9.50 15.84
CA GLU A 208 3.53 9.75 17.15
C GLU A 208 4.21 8.99 18.30
N ASP A 209 4.69 7.78 18.02
CA ASP A 209 5.46 6.95 18.95
C ASP A 209 6.90 7.47 19.14
N GLY A 210 7.31 8.49 18.37
CA GLY A 210 8.62 9.15 18.45
C GLY A 210 9.71 8.55 17.57
N ASP A 211 9.43 7.48 16.82
CA ASP A 211 10.41 6.81 15.94
C ASP A 211 10.44 7.43 14.54
N VAL A 212 10.79 8.72 14.50
CA VAL A 212 10.84 9.50 13.25
C VAL A 212 11.84 8.91 12.26
N GLN A 213 12.98 8.40 12.72
CA GLN A 213 14.04 7.90 11.83
C GLN A 213 13.62 6.62 11.11
N SER A 214 12.94 5.69 11.79
CA SER A 214 12.38 4.50 11.15
C SER A 214 11.27 4.86 10.16
N ALA A 215 10.39 5.80 10.52
CA ALA A 215 9.34 6.31 9.64
C ALA A 215 9.94 6.88 8.34
N VAL A 216 10.90 7.81 8.47
CA VAL A 216 11.60 8.44 7.35
C VAL A 216 12.35 7.39 6.51
N GLY A 217 13.05 6.45 7.15
CA GLY A 217 13.78 5.38 6.48
C GLY A 217 12.88 4.53 5.60
N ARG A 218 11.72 4.07 6.11
CA ARG A 218 10.81 3.23 5.35
C ARG A 218 10.11 3.96 4.21
N ILE A 219 9.66 5.20 4.44
CA ILE A 219 9.08 6.01 3.36
C ILE A 219 10.11 6.24 2.27
N ARG A 220 11.37 6.52 2.62
CA ARG A 220 12.46 6.70 1.66
C ARG A 220 12.68 5.44 0.83
N ASP A 221 12.75 4.28 1.48
CA ASP A 221 13.00 3.00 0.79
C ASP A 221 11.84 2.66 -0.17
N LEU A 222 10.59 2.86 0.26
CA LEU A 222 9.42 2.68 -0.61
C LEU A 222 9.38 3.71 -1.74
N SER A 223 9.71 4.98 -1.46
CA SER A 223 9.78 6.05 -2.47
C SER A 223 10.83 5.73 -3.52
N ALA A 224 11.99 5.20 -3.10
CA ALA A 224 13.01 4.76 -4.03
C ALA A 224 12.49 3.63 -4.92
N LEU A 225 11.79 2.63 -4.36
CA LEU A 225 11.19 1.55 -5.17
C LEU A 225 10.17 2.08 -6.19
N VAL A 226 9.31 3.02 -5.79
CA VAL A 226 8.34 3.66 -6.68
C VAL A 226 9.04 4.49 -7.76
N ALA A 227 10.10 5.22 -7.40
CA ALA A 227 10.87 6.07 -8.32
C ALA A 227 11.60 5.30 -9.43
N HIS A 228 11.90 4.00 -9.22
CA HIS A 228 12.45 3.14 -10.26
C HIS A 228 11.44 2.79 -11.36
N TRP A 229 10.19 3.21 -11.23
CA TRP A 229 9.17 3.05 -12.25
C TRP A 229 8.76 4.43 -12.79
N PRO A 230 8.67 4.63 -14.13
CA PRO A 230 8.65 3.62 -15.18
C PRO A 230 10.01 3.27 -15.81
N GLN A 231 11.12 3.86 -15.35
CA GLN A 231 12.45 3.65 -15.94
C GLN A 231 13.17 2.42 -15.37
N GLN A 232 13.21 1.31 -16.11
CA GLN A 232 14.25 0.28 -15.90
C GLN A 232 15.66 0.87 -16.18
N PRO A 233 16.74 0.28 -15.63
CA PRO A 233 17.68 0.85 -14.66
C PRO A 233 18.62 1.94 -15.23
N GLY A 234 18.08 2.92 -15.95
CA GLY A 234 18.73 4.18 -16.30
C GLY A 234 18.63 5.23 -15.19
N SER A 235 18.04 4.91 -14.02
CA SER A 235 17.86 5.80 -12.86
C SER A 235 19.17 6.31 -12.23
N ARG A 236 20.33 6.04 -12.84
CA ARG A 236 21.62 6.66 -12.51
C ARG A 236 21.64 8.17 -12.78
N ASP A 237 20.63 8.70 -13.48
CA ASP A 237 20.61 10.09 -13.90
C ASP A 237 20.49 11.11 -12.75
N PHE A 238 20.15 10.69 -11.52
CA PHE A 238 19.89 11.61 -10.40
C PHE A 238 20.48 11.14 -9.06
N PRO A 239 21.81 11.18 -8.86
CA PRO A 239 22.40 10.84 -7.58
C PRO A 239 21.89 11.71 -6.42
N GLU A 240 21.46 12.94 -6.69
CA GLU A 240 20.91 13.88 -5.70
C GLU A 240 19.46 13.54 -5.30
N MET A 241 18.75 12.72 -6.08
CA MET A 241 17.33 12.42 -5.86
C MET A 241 17.08 11.75 -4.52
N ALA A 242 17.96 10.82 -4.12
CA ALA A 242 17.84 10.13 -2.84
C ALA A 242 17.94 11.12 -1.66
N SER A 243 18.84 12.09 -1.76
CA SER A 243 19.02 13.14 -0.75
C SER A 243 17.82 14.09 -0.70
N LEU A 244 17.31 14.50 -1.87
CA LEU A 244 16.12 15.34 -1.98
C LEU A 244 14.88 14.65 -1.38
N MET A 245 14.63 13.39 -1.76
CA MET A 245 13.52 12.60 -1.21
C MET A 245 13.65 12.47 0.31
N LYS A 246 14.85 12.15 0.82
CA LYS A 246 15.10 12.07 2.27
C LYS A 246 14.77 13.40 2.97
N ALA A 247 15.24 14.53 2.43
CA ALA A 247 14.98 15.85 3.01
C ALA A 247 13.49 16.21 3.01
N LEU A 248 12.77 15.92 1.91
CA LEU A 248 11.32 16.10 1.82
C LEU A 248 10.57 15.28 2.87
N ILE A 249 10.93 14.00 3.01
CA ILE A 249 10.29 13.09 3.97
C ILE A 249 10.58 13.53 5.41
N GLN A 250 11.82 13.96 5.69
CA GLN A 250 12.22 14.47 7.01
C GLN A 250 11.38 15.70 7.39
N LEU A 251 11.24 16.66 6.47
CA LEU A 251 10.41 17.86 6.68
C LEU A 251 8.95 17.50 6.94
N LEU A 252 8.40 16.54 6.19
CA LEU A 252 7.03 16.07 6.39
C LEU A 252 6.85 15.37 7.73
N ALA A 253 7.82 14.56 8.16
CA ALA A 253 7.77 13.90 9.47
C ALA A 253 7.82 14.91 10.62
N GLU A 254 8.62 15.97 10.48
CA GLU A 254 8.68 17.06 11.44
C GLU A 254 7.38 17.85 11.50
N GLU A 255 6.75 18.12 10.35
CA GLU A 255 5.46 18.78 10.28
C GLU A 255 4.35 17.93 10.93
N VAL A 256 4.30 16.63 10.64
CA VAL A 256 3.34 15.71 11.29
C VAL A 256 3.53 15.69 12.80
N ARG A 257 4.79 15.60 13.27
CA ARG A 257 5.10 15.65 14.71
C ARG A 257 4.68 16.98 15.33
N GLY A 258 4.94 18.09 14.66
CA GLY A 258 4.57 19.44 15.12
C GLY A 258 3.06 19.63 15.18
N SER A 259 2.35 19.25 14.12
CA SER A 259 0.89 19.28 14.05
C SER A 259 0.24 18.43 15.15
N ASN A 260 0.72 17.22 15.36
CA ASN A 260 0.22 16.34 16.42
C ASN A 260 0.45 16.91 17.83
N THR A 261 1.60 17.57 18.05
CA THR A 261 1.89 18.24 19.32
C THR A 261 0.93 19.40 19.58
N ARG A 262 0.66 20.22 18.55
CA ARG A 262 -0.32 21.32 18.62
C ARG A 262 -1.72 20.79 18.92
N THR A 263 -2.18 19.77 18.21
CA THR A 263 -3.51 19.16 18.44
C THR A 263 -3.62 18.60 19.86
N ARG A 264 -2.59 17.91 20.37
CA ARG A 264 -2.57 17.42 21.76
C ARG A 264 -2.65 18.56 22.78
N GLN A 265 -1.94 19.67 22.54
CA GLN A 265 -2.02 20.85 23.41
C GLN A 265 -3.41 21.50 23.40
N THR A 266 -4.03 21.64 22.23
CA THR A 266 -5.40 22.17 22.11
C THR A 266 -6.41 21.28 22.81
N VAL A 267 -6.34 19.96 22.60
CA VAL A 267 -7.23 18.99 23.25
C VAL A 267 -7.01 18.97 24.76
N ALA A 268 -5.76 19.01 25.24
CA ALA A 268 -5.47 19.09 26.66
C ALA A 268 -6.01 20.38 27.30
N GLY A 269 -5.87 21.51 26.61
CA GLY A 269 -6.44 22.79 27.04
C GLY A 269 -7.96 22.75 27.14
N GLU A 270 -8.63 22.17 26.14
CA GLU A 270 -10.09 22.01 26.15
C GLU A 270 -10.55 21.00 27.23
N VAL A 271 -9.85 19.88 27.43
CA VAL A 271 -10.17 18.93 28.50
C VAL A 271 -10.04 19.62 29.87
N LEU A 272 -8.99 20.42 30.08
CA LEU A 272 -8.78 21.16 31.33
C LEU A 272 -9.87 22.22 31.54
N ARG A 273 -10.26 22.93 30.47
CA ARG A 273 -11.40 23.85 30.48
C ARG A 273 -12.71 23.15 30.84
N LEU A 274 -13.00 22.00 30.24
CA LEU A 274 -14.21 21.22 30.52
C LEU A 274 -14.19 20.63 31.94
N GLN A 275 -13.03 20.22 32.45
CA GLN A 275 -12.85 19.78 33.83
C GLN A 275 -13.10 20.88 34.85
N GLN A 276 -12.86 22.15 34.51
CA GLN A 276 -13.22 23.29 35.36
C GLN A 276 -14.72 23.60 35.36
N ILE A 277 -15.44 23.22 34.29
CA ILE A 277 -16.89 23.44 34.16
C ILE A 277 -17.69 22.30 34.83
N LEU A 278 -17.19 21.06 34.83
CA LEU A 278 -17.87 19.89 35.43
C LEU A 278 -18.24 20.03 36.92
N PRO A 279 -17.44 20.69 37.80
CA PRO A 279 -17.83 20.99 39.17
C PRO A 279 -19.06 21.90 39.30
N LEU A 280 -19.33 22.75 38.30
CA LEU A 280 -20.49 23.66 38.31
C LEU A 280 -21.80 22.93 38.01
N PHE A 281 -21.76 21.84 37.22
CA PHE A 281 -22.93 21.00 36.96
C PHE A 281 -23.24 20.00 38.09
N ARG A 282 -22.27 19.67 38.96
CA ARG A 282 -22.51 18.84 40.17
C ARG A 282 -23.17 19.61 41.32
N ARG A 283 -23.32 20.94 41.23
CA ARG A 283 -23.96 21.79 42.24
C ARG A 283 -25.31 22.33 41.76
N SER A 284 -26.14 21.51 41.14
CA SER A 284 -27.57 21.85 40.98
C SER A 284 -28.33 21.45 42.25
N PRO A 285 -28.88 22.40 43.02
CA PRO A 285 -29.69 22.12 44.20
C PRO A 285 -31.14 21.96 43.74
N TYR A 286 -31.50 20.82 43.14
CA TYR A 286 -32.91 20.47 43.03
C TYR A 286 -33.33 19.78 44.33
N PRO A 287 -34.23 20.38 45.14
CA PRO A 287 -34.80 19.70 46.29
C PRO A 287 -35.67 18.55 45.77
N ARG A 288 -35.40 17.34 46.25
CA ARG A 288 -36.27 16.18 46.04
C ARG A 288 -37.62 16.48 46.70
N LEU A 289 -38.60 16.86 45.88
CA LEU A 289 -40.02 16.87 46.27
C LEU A 289 -40.43 15.42 46.56
N ILE A 290 -40.53 15.10 47.85
CA ILE A 290 -41.15 13.89 48.37
C ILE A 290 -42.65 14.04 48.17
N HIS A 291 -43.21 13.41 47.13
CA HIS A 291 -44.65 13.22 47.05
C HIS A 291 -45.07 12.14 48.05
N ARG A 292 -45.76 12.60 49.11
CA ARG A 292 -46.56 11.77 50.02
C ARG A 292 -47.82 11.34 49.25
N ILE A 293 -47.96 10.04 49.01
CA ILE A 293 -49.21 9.43 48.55
C ILE A 293 -50.02 9.11 49.82
N GLN A 294 -51.23 9.66 49.89
CA GLN A 294 -52.30 9.20 50.77
C GLN A 294 -53.09 8.11 50.04
#